data_AF-A0A3N7ETR6-F1
#
_entry.id   AF-A0A3N7ETR6-F1
#
_cell.length_a   1.000
_cell.length_b   1.000
_cell.length_c   1.000
_cell.angle_alpha   90.00
_cell.angle_beta   90.00
_cell.angle_gamma   90.00
#
_symmetry.space_group_name_H-M   'P 1'
#
loop_
_entity.id
_entity.type
_entity.pdbx_description
1 polymer ?
#
loop_
_entity_poly.entity_id
_entity_poly.type
_entity_poly.pdbx_seq_one_letter_code
_entity_poly.pdbx_strand_id
1 'polypeptide(L)'
;MEVQVLRRLFETLYVFKYSPSARMHIFGYLTGLFFYTAMPLTLCCTCAPNVFKFGTSEVTEFIVKDRSSTQAIEFDWWDFVNPFSKLGWCQWIGAAIFLWGWIHQHRCHAILGSLREHVGKVDEYVIPHGDWFEIVSTPHYLAEIVIYAGVVFGSGGADLTIWLLFGFVVSNLIFAAAETHRWYLQKFDNYPSNRVAIIPFVC
;
A
#
# COMPACT_ATOMS: atom_id res chain seq x y z
N MET A 1 -1.45 2.17 7.55
CA MET A 1 -2.22 1.54 6.46
C MET A 1 -3.46 2.34 6.10
N GLU A 2 -4.35 2.69 7.03
CA GLU A 2 -5.59 3.45 6.71
C GLU A 2 -5.38 4.74 5.90
N VAL A 3 -4.39 5.56 6.28
CA VAL A 3 -4.04 6.80 5.54
C VAL A 3 -3.62 6.50 4.09
N GLN A 4 -2.90 5.40 3.85
CA GLN A 4 -2.53 4.98 2.51
C GLN A 4 -3.78 4.60 1.70
N VAL A 5 -4.69 3.81 2.28
CA VAL A 5 -5.93 3.38 1.60
C VAL A 5 -6.80 4.60 1.25
N LEU A 6 -6.96 5.55 2.19
CA LEU A 6 -7.69 6.78 1.95
C LEU A 6 -7.06 7.63 0.84
N ARG A 7 -5.72 7.78 0.83
CA ARG A 7 -5.03 8.46 -0.28
C ARG A 7 -5.29 7.76 -1.60
N ARG A 8 -5.18 6.44 -1.66
CA ARG A 8 -5.43 5.65 -2.89
C ARG A 8 -6.85 5.84 -3.41
N LEU A 9 -7.84 5.85 -2.52
CA LEU A 9 -9.23 6.14 -2.86
C LEU A 9 -9.36 7.54 -3.45
N PHE A 10 -8.79 8.55 -2.80
CA PHE A 10 -8.80 9.93 -3.28
C PHE A 10 -8.16 10.05 -4.68
N GLU A 11 -6.98 9.45 -4.89
CA GLU A 11 -6.29 9.44 -6.19
C GLU A 11 -7.14 8.77 -7.27
N THR A 12 -7.83 7.67 -6.94
CA THR A 12 -8.72 6.96 -7.85
C THR A 12 -9.91 7.82 -8.27
N LEU A 13 -10.48 8.58 -7.35
CA LEU A 13 -11.66 9.41 -7.61
C LEU A 13 -11.33 10.72 -8.34
N TYR A 14 -10.20 11.35 -8.01
CA TYR A 14 -9.91 12.73 -8.43
C TYR A 14 -8.72 12.87 -9.37
N VAL A 15 -7.73 11.97 -9.31
CA VAL A 15 -6.50 12.06 -10.11
C VAL A 15 -6.59 11.21 -11.38
N PHE A 16 -7.14 9.99 -11.27
CA PHE A 16 -7.25 9.10 -12.42
C PHE A 16 -8.50 9.36 -13.26
N LYS A 17 -8.29 9.72 -14.53
CA LYS A 17 -9.34 9.81 -15.55
C LYS A 17 -9.40 8.52 -16.37
N TYR A 18 -10.33 7.63 -16.04
CA TYR A 18 -10.50 6.36 -16.74
C TYR A 18 -11.21 6.54 -18.08
N SER A 19 -10.77 5.83 -19.13
CA SER A 19 -11.48 5.82 -20.41
C SER A 19 -12.79 5.05 -20.27
N PRO A 20 -13.91 5.52 -20.85
CA PRO A 20 -15.18 4.79 -20.86
C PRO A 20 -15.10 3.43 -21.58
N SER A 21 -14.06 3.22 -22.40
CA SER A 21 -13.78 1.95 -23.09
C SER A 21 -12.99 0.95 -22.23
N ALA A 22 -12.47 1.36 -21.06
CA ALA A 22 -11.68 0.48 -20.20
C ALA A 22 -12.59 -0.59 -19.59
N ARG A 23 -12.35 -1.85 -19.96
CA ARG A 23 -13.05 -3.02 -19.40
C ARG A 23 -12.07 -3.94 -18.70
N MET A 24 -12.40 -4.35 -17.49
CA MET A 24 -11.65 -5.35 -16.73
C MET A 24 -12.38 -6.69 -16.81
N HIS A 25 -11.61 -7.78 -16.90
CA HIS A 25 -12.17 -9.13 -16.99
C HIS A 25 -12.91 -9.51 -15.69
N ILE A 26 -14.05 -10.20 -15.81
CA ILE A 26 -14.90 -10.54 -14.66
C ILE A 26 -14.19 -11.40 -13.60
N PHE A 27 -13.31 -12.32 -14.03
CA PHE A 27 -12.47 -13.09 -13.11
C PHE A 27 -11.54 -12.19 -12.29
N GLY A 28 -10.99 -11.13 -12.87
CA GLY A 28 -10.17 -10.16 -12.13
C GLY A 28 -10.97 -9.46 -11.04
N TYR A 29 -12.23 -9.11 -11.31
CA TYR A 29 -13.13 -8.53 -10.30
C TYR A 29 -13.39 -9.50 -9.15
N LEU A 30 -13.71 -10.77 -9.45
CA LEU A 30 -13.99 -11.78 -8.43
C LEU A 30 -12.76 -12.08 -7.58
N THR A 31 -11.59 -12.22 -8.19
CA THR A 31 -10.32 -12.41 -7.47
C THR A 31 -10.01 -11.23 -6.57
N GLY A 32 -10.20 -10.00 -7.06
CA GLY A 32 -10.03 -8.79 -6.24
C GLY A 32 -10.98 -8.79 -5.04
N LEU A 33 -12.27 -9.00 -5.26
CA LEU A 33 -13.27 -9.01 -4.20
C LEU A 33 -13.00 -10.08 -3.14
N PHE A 34 -12.61 -11.27 -3.58
CA PHE A 34 -12.23 -12.36 -2.66
C PHE A 34 -11.01 -11.95 -1.82
N PHE A 35 -9.96 -11.42 -2.45
CA PHE A 35 -8.75 -11.04 -1.74
C PHE A 35 -9.00 -9.92 -0.71
N TYR A 36 -9.73 -8.88 -1.10
CA TYR A 36 -10.04 -7.75 -0.22
C TYR A 36 -10.99 -8.10 0.92
N THR A 37 -11.75 -9.19 0.83
CA THR A 37 -12.62 -9.67 1.94
C THR A 37 -11.88 -10.69 2.82
N ALA A 38 -11.15 -11.64 2.23
CA ALA A 38 -10.43 -12.69 2.95
C ALA A 38 -9.24 -12.15 3.77
N MET A 39 -8.50 -11.16 3.25
CA MET A 39 -7.31 -10.62 3.90
C MET A 39 -7.63 -9.89 5.22
N PRO A 40 -8.56 -8.91 5.27
CA PRO A 40 -8.94 -8.29 6.54
C PRO A 40 -9.55 -9.28 7.52
N LEU A 41 -10.32 -10.27 7.03
CA LEU A 41 -10.90 -11.30 7.88
C LEU A 41 -9.81 -12.16 8.55
N THR A 42 -8.78 -12.55 7.79
CA THR A 42 -7.65 -13.34 8.31
C THR A 42 -6.85 -12.54 9.34
N LEU A 43 -6.56 -11.27 9.06
CA LEU A 43 -5.92 -10.37 10.02
C LEU A 43 -6.77 -10.18 11.27
N CYS A 44 -8.09 -10.00 11.13
CA CYS A 44 -9.02 -9.95 12.26
C CYS A 44 -9.01 -11.25 13.08
N CYS A 45 -8.97 -12.43 12.45
CA CYS A 45 -8.91 -13.69 13.18
C CYS A 45 -7.61 -13.87 13.98
N THR A 46 -6.47 -13.41 13.45
CA THR A 46 -5.18 -13.47 14.14
C THR A 46 -5.05 -12.38 15.23
N CYS A 47 -5.64 -11.20 15.00
CA CYS A 47 -5.61 -10.08 15.94
C CYS A 47 -6.69 -10.16 17.03
N ALA A 48 -7.85 -10.77 16.76
CA ALA A 48 -8.99 -10.88 17.68
C ALA A 48 -8.60 -11.43 19.06
N PRO A 49 -7.83 -12.53 19.20
CA PRO A 49 -7.44 -13.01 20.53
C PRO A 49 -6.53 -12.02 21.27
N ASN A 50 -5.66 -11.28 20.57
CA ASN A 50 -4.78 -10.29 21.17
C ASN A 50 -5.55 -9.02 21.59
N VAL A 51 -6.47 -8.55 20.75
CA VAL A 51 -7.34 -7.40 21.04
C VAL A 51 -8.31 -7.74 22.16
N PHE A 52 -8.87 -8.95 22.18
CA PHE A 52 -9.74 -9.40 23.26
C PHE A 52 -8.96 -9.50 24.58
N LYS A 53 -7.74 -10.07 24.57
CA LYS A 53 -6.89 -10.15 25.75
C LYS A 53 -6.52 -8.76 26.28
N PHE A 54 -6.15 -7.83 25.41
CA PHE A 54 -5.86 -6.44 25.76
C PHE A 54 -7.11 -5.71 26.28
N GLY A 55 -8.25 -5.85 25.61
CA GLY A 55 -9.52 -5.30 26.06
C GLY A 55 -9.94 -5.84 27.41
N THR A 56 -9.75 -7.13 27.68
CA THR A 56 -10.02 -7.71 29.01
C THR A 56 -9.05 -7.20 30.07
N SER A 57 -7.76 -6.98 29.76
CA SER A 57 -6.81 -6.43 30.74
C SER A 57 -7.11 -4.97 31.05
N GLU A 58 -7.37 -4.15 30.03
CA GLU A 58 -7.76 -2.74 30.19
C GLU A 58 -9.08 -2.60 30.94
N VAL A 59 -10.10 -3.42 30.62
CA VAL A 59 -11.39 -3.42 31.35
C VAL A 59 -11.18 -3.89 32.79
N THR A 60 -10.30 -4.87 33.04
CA THR A 60 -10.00 -5.32 34.41
C THR A 60 -9.29 -4.21 35.19
N GLU A 61 -8.32 -3.53 34.58
CA GLU A 61 -7.62 -2.39 35.18
C GLU A 61 -8.55 -1.20 35.39
N PHE A 62 -9.46 -0.93 34.44
CA PHE A 62 -10.48 0.10 34.54
C PHE A 62 -11.53 -0.22 35.61
N ILE A 63 -11.98 -1.47 35.76
CA ILE A 63 -12.89 -1.88 36.85
C ILE A 63 -12.19 -1.74 38.22
N VAL A 64 -10.89 -2.05 38.30
CA VAL A 64 -10.10 -1.87 39.52
C VAL A 64 -9.88 -0.39 39.83
N LYS A 65 -9.70 0.46 38.81
CA LYS A 65 -9.47 1.92 38.92
C LYS A 65 -10.76 2.74 39.11
N ASP A 66 -11.88 2.34 38.52
CA ASP A 66 -13.21 2.95 38.71
C ASP A 66 -13.68 2.81 40.17
N ARG A 67 -13.30 1.70 40.82
CA ARG A 67 -13.55 1.48 42.25
C ARG A 67 -12.81 2.46 43.16
N SER A 68 -11.81 3.19 42.67
CA SER A 68 -11.00 4.13 43.46
C SER A 68 -11.03 5.59 42.98
N SER A 69 -11.56 5.89 41.78
CA SER A 69 -11.38 7.19 41.14
C SER A 69 -12.68 7.80 40.61
N THR A 70 -13.54 8.27 41.51
CA THR A 70 -14.54 9.29 41.18
C THR A 70 -13.86 10.67 41.06
N GLN A 71 -13.04 10.90 40.03
CA GLN A 71 -12.50 12.24 39.77
C GLN A 71 -11.95 12.40 38.33
N ALA A 72 -12.50 13.41 37.64
CA ALA A 72 -12.07 14.14 36.42
C ALA A 72 -11.37 13.36 35.29
N ILE A 73 -12.01 13.34 34.12
CA ILE A 73 -11.35 13.01 32.84
C ILE A 73 -10.47 14.20 32.44
N GLU A 74 -9.19 14.18 32.81
CA GLU A 74 -8.14 14.97 32.16
C GLU A 74 -7.50 14.13 31.05
N PHE A 75 -7.58 14.62 29.81
CA PHE A 75 -6.96 13.98 28.65
C PHE A 75 -5.48 14.36 28.60
N ASP A 76 -4.62 13.47 29.08
CA ASP A 76 -3.17 13.70 29.10
C ASP A 76 -2.54 13.35 27.74
N TRP A 77 -1.94 14.36 27.10
CA TRP A 77 -1.25 14.19 25.82
C TRP A 77 -0.07 13.23 25.91
N TRP A 78 0.52 13.08 27.10
CA TRP A 78 1.68 12.23 27.32
C TRP A 78 1.36 10.74 27.14
N ASP A 79 0.16 10.30 27.51
CA ASP A 79 -0.29 8.93 27.31
C ASP A 79 -0.48 8.58 25.83
N PHE A 80 -0.80 9.58 24.98
CA PHE A 80 -0.87 9.40 23.53
C PHE A 80 0.51 9.28 22.86
N VAL A 81 1.54 9.97 23.39
CA VAL A 81 2.91 9.92 22.82
C VAL A 81 3.79 8.80 23.39
N ASN A 82 3.47 8.30 24.57
CA ASN A 82 4.18 7.21 25.26
C ASN A 82 4.41 5.93 24.40
N PRO A 83 3.46 5.51 23.54
CA PRO A 83 3.66 4.37 22.64
C PRO A 83 4.80 4.61 21.64
N PHE A 84 4.98 5.85 21.15
CA PHE A 84 6.01 6.20 20.15
C PHE A 84 7.43 6.02 20.69
N SER A 85 7.63 6.29 21.99
CA SER A 85 8.91 6.06 22.67
C SER A 85 9.22 4.58 22.95
N LYS A 86 8.22 3.68 22.84
CA LYS A 86 8.40 2.23 23.03
C LYS A 86 8.65 1.47 21.73
N LEU A 87 8.66 2.14 20.56
CA LEU A 87 8.97 1.46 19.31
C LEU A 87 10.47 1.11 19.23
N GLY A 88 10.76 -0.16 19.02
CA GLY A 88 12.07 -0.67 18.69
C GLY A 88 12.54 -0.24 17.30
N TRP A 89 13.85 -0.37 17.07
CA TRP A 89 14.52 0.04 15.84
C TRP A 89 13.92 -0.55 14.56
N CYS A 90 13.45 -1.80 14.60
CA CYS A 90 12.81 -2.45 13.44
C CYS A 90 11.57 -1.68 12.95
N GLN A 91 10.79 -1.12 13.88
CA GLN A 91 9.59 -0.38 13.52
C GLN A 91 9.92 0.98 12.91
N TRP A 92 10.96 1.66 13.40
CA TRP A 92 11.45 2.90 12.81
C TRP A 92 12.00 2.67 11.39
N ILE A 93 12.76 1.59 11.19
CA ILE A 93 13.26 1.20 9.87
C ILE A 93 12.09 0.87 8.93
N GLY A 94 11.14 0.06 9.40
CA GLY A 94 9.93 -0.27 8.64
C GLY A 94 9.12 0.97 8.25
N ALA A 95 8.95 1.91 9.19
CA ALA A 95 8.27 3.18 8.93
C ALA A 95 9.01 4.06 7.91
N ALA A 96 10.34 4.12 7.97
CA ALA A 96 11.15 4.87 7.01
C ALA A 96 11.02 4.27 5.59
N ILE A 97 11.10 2.95 5.45
CA ILE A 97 10.91 2.24 4.17
C ILE A 97 9.50 2.46 3.64
N PHE A 98 8.49 2.36 4.51
CA PHE A 98 7.10 2.59 4.17
C PHE A 98 6.88 4.02 3.63
N LEU A 99 7.38 5.03 4.33
CA LEU A 99 7.25 6.44 3.92
C LEU A 99 7.98 6.71 2.61
N TRP A 100 9.17 6.13 2.43
CA TRP A 100 9.92 6.24 1.19
C TRP A 100 9.12 5.70 -0.01
N GLY A 101 8.61 4.47 0.09
CA GLY A 101 7.75 3.88 -0.94
C GLY A 101 6.48 4.69 -1.17
N TRP A 102 5.84 5.19 -0.10
CA TRP A 102 4.61 5.99 -0.16
C TRP A 102 4.80 7.31 -0.93
N ILE A 103 5.92 8.00 -0.72
CA ILE A 103 6.25 9.26 -1.43
C ILE A 103 6.44 8.99 -2.92
N HIS A 104 7.28 8.01 -3.28
CA HIS A 104 7.53 7.67 -4.69
C HIS A 104 6.26 7.21 -5.40
N GLN A 105 5.45 6.43 -4.71
CA GLN A 105 4.17 5.99 -5.24
C GLN A 105 3.22 7.15 -5.54
N HIS A 106 3.12 8.12 -4.63
CA HIS A 106 2.30 9.31 -4.82
C HIS A 106 2.79 10.15 -6.01
N ARG A 107 4.11 10.36 -6.12
CA ARG A 107 4.71 11.05 -7.27
C ARG A 107 4.41 10.36 -8.59
N CYS A 108 4.56 9.03 -8.63
CA CYS A 108 4.26 8.26 -9.84
C CYS A 108 2.78 8.40 -10.26
N HIS A 109 1.85 8.40 -9.29
CA HIS A 109 0.43 8.60 -9.56
C HIS A 109 0.11 10.01 -10.05
N ALA A 110 0.75 11.03 -9.48
CA ALA A 110 0.62 12.41 -9.94
C ALA A 110 1.09 12.56 -11.39
N ILE A 111 2.23 11.95 -11.76
CA ILE A 111 2.75 11.93 -13.14
C ILE A 111 1.75 11.24 -14.08
N LEU A 112 1.24 10.06 -13.72
CA LEU A 112 0.27 9.34 -14.55
C LEU A 112 -1.05 10.11 -14.73
N GLY A 113 -1.50 10.81 -13.67
CA GLY A 113 -2.67 11.67 -13.73
C GLY A 113 -2.47 12.86 -14.65
N SER A 114 -1.32 13.56 -14.54
CA SER A 114 -1.04 14.74 -15.34
C SER A 114 -0.93 14.43 -16.84
N LEU A 115 -0.42 13.25 -17.21
CA LEU A 115 -0.34 12.84 -18.62
C LEU A 115 -1.70 12.79 -19.32
N ARG A 116 -2.76 12.41 -18.59
CA ARG A 116 -4.12 12.37 -19.16
C ARG A 116 -4.77 13.74 -19.24
N GLU A 117 -4.34 14.70 -18.42
CA GLU A 117 -4.85 16.07 -18.47
C GLU A 117 -4.28 16.86 -19.65
N HIS A 118 -2.99 16.68 -19.96
CA HIS A 118 -2.32 17.44 -21.01
C HIS A 118 -2.75 17.05 -22.43
N VAL A 119 -3.19 15.81 -22.64
CA VAL A 119 -3.44 15.27 -23.99
C VAL A 119 -4.84 15.60 -24.52
N GLY A 120 -5.79 15.96 -23.66
CA GLY A 120 -7.17 16.33 -24.03
C GLY A 120 -8.00 15.21 -24.70
N LYS A 121 -7.36 14.14 -25.20
CA LYS A 121 -7.94 12.92 -25.76
C LYS A 121 -7.77 11.77 -24.78
N VAL A 122 -8.88 11.22 -24.30
CA VAL A 122 -8.93 10.21 -23.23
C VAL A 122 -8.30 8.86 -23.64
N ASP A 123 -8.13 8.61 -24.94
CA ASP A 123 -7.71 7.32 -25.50
C ASP A 123 -6.26 7.29 -26.02
N GLU A 124 -5.54 8.40 -25.96
CA GLU A 124 -4.16 8.48 -26.43
C GLU A 124 -3.20 8.28 -25.25
N TYR A 125 -2.42 7.19 -25.30
CA TYR A 125 -1.45 6.86 -24.27
C TYR A 125 -0.12 7.57 -24.54
N VAL A 126 0.53 8.04 -23.49
CA VAL A 126 1.84 8.70 -23.54
C VAL A 126 2.82 7.95 -22.66
N ILE A 127 4.09 7.90 -23.08
CA ILE A 127 5.17 7.29 -22.30
C ILE A 127 5.46 8.18 -21.09
N PRO A 128 5.31 7.68 -19.84
CA PRO A 128 5.61 8.47 -18.65
C PRO A 128 7.12 8.67 -18.47
N HIS A 129 7.49 9.84 -17.95
CA HIS A 129 8.86 10.24 -17.63
C HIS A 129 8.93 10.89 -16.25
N GLY A 130 10.09 10.79 -15.61
CA GLY A 130 10.34 11.30 -14.27
C GLY A 130 10.22 10.28 -13.14
N ASP A 131 10.84 10.59 -11.99
CA ASP A 131 11.03 9.65 -10.87
C ASP A 131 11.57 8.29 -11.34
N TRP A 132 11.08 7.17 -10.83
CA TRP A 132 11.51 5.83 -11.21
C TRP A 132 11.03 5.36 -12.60
N PHE A 133 10.25 6.16 -13.34
CA PHE A 133 9.84 5.78 -14.69
C PHE A 133 11.01 5.67 -15.67
N GLU A 134 12.16 6.29 -15.39
CA GLU A 134 13.35 6.17 -16.24
C GLU A 134 14.04 4.80 -16.14
N ILE A 135 13.75 4.04 -15.08
CA ILE A 135 14.37 2.74 -14.79
C ILE A 135 13.37 1.62 -15.04
N VAL A 136 12.14 1.79 -14.57
CA VAL A 136 11.11 0.75 -14.62
C VAL A 136 9.84 1.26 -15.28
N SER A 137 9.12 0.38 -15.95
CA SER A 137 7.91 0.73 -16.71
C SER A 137 6.73 1.03 -15.80
N THR A 138 6.66 0.35 -14.65
CA THR A 138 5.58 0.46 -13.66
C THR A 138 6.11 0.75 -12.24
N PRO A 139 6.73 1.93 -12.02
CA PRO A 139 7.37 2.26 -10.75
C PRO A 139 6.41 2.38 -9.57
N HIS A 140 5.13 2.69 -9.82
CA HIS A 140 4.09 2.71 -8.80
C HIS A 140 3.82 1.32 -8.21
N TYR A 141 4.02 0.24 -8.98
CA TYR A 141 3.96 -1.14 -8.49
C TYR A 141 5.21 -1.51 -7.69
N LEU A 142 6.40 -1.11 -8.16
CA LEU A 142 7.63 -1.26 -7.38
C LEU A 142 7.53 -0.54 -6.03
N ALA A 143 7.00 0.68 -6.03
CA ALA A 143 6.80 1.45 -4.80
C ALA A 143 5.79 0.79 -3.85
N GLU A 144 4.73 0.14 -4.37
CA GLU A 144 3.81 -0.67 -3.55
C GLU A 144 4.55 -1.85 -2.90
N ILE A 145 5.42 -2.55 -3.64
CA ILE A 145 6.26 -3.62 -3.07
C ILE A 145 7.13 -3.08 -1.92
N VAL A 146 7.76 -1.91 -2.10
CA VAL A 146 8.57 -1.26 -1.05
C VAL A 146 7.73 -0.94 0.18
N ILE A 147 6.50 -0.44 0.00
CA ILE A 147 5.57 -0.16 1.10
C ILE A 147 5.28 -1.43 1.91
N TYR A 148 4.91 -2.52 1.25
CA TYR A 148 4.63 -3.78 1.94
C TYR A 148 5.88 -4.43 2.57
N ALA A 149 7.06 -4.24 1.96
CA ALA A 149 8.32 -4.63 2.60
C ALA A 149 8.53 -3.85 3.92
N GLY A 150 8.23 -2.55 3.93
CA GLY A 150 8.23 -1.74 5.16
C GLY A 150 7.28 -2.27 6.22
N VAL A 151 6.10 -2.80 5.83
CA VAL A 151 5.15 -3.46 6.76
C VAL A 151 5.74 -4.76 7.35
N VAL A 152 6.40 -5.58 6.54
CA VAL A 152 7.08 -6.82 7.00
C VAL A 152 8.18 -6.49 8.01
N PHE A 153 9.00 -5.47 7.74
CA PHE A 153 10.03 -5.03 8.68
C PHE A 153 9.43 -4.41 9.95
N GLY A 154 8.38 -3.60 9.79
CA GLY A 154 7.71 -2.94 10.90
C GLY A 154 6.99 -3.90 11.85
N SER A 155 6.52 -5.04 11.35
CA SER A 155 5.92 -6.10 12.18
C SER A 155 6.96 -6.98 12.90
N GLY A 156 8.25 -6.78 12.64
CA GLY A 156 9.32 -7.61 13.20
C GLY A 156 9.53 -8.94 12.46
N GLY A 157 8.86 -9.16 11.32
CA GLY A 157 9.11 -10.29 10.41
C GLY A 157 8.74 -11.69 10.92
N ALA A 158 8.13 -11.80 12.10
CA ALA A 158 7.78 -13.09 12.71
C ALA A 158 6.41 -13.65 12.25
N ASP A 159 5.54 -12.79 11.71
CA ASP A 159 4.18 -13.17 11.31
C ASP A 159 4.16 -13.73 9.89
N LEU A 160 3.86 -15.03 9.77
CA LEU A 160 3.73 -15.73 8.49
C LEU A 160 2.62 -15.13 7.62
N THR A 161 1.52 -14.64 8.21
CA THR A 161 0.42 -14.01 7.46
C THR A 161 0.90 -12.77 6.72
N ILE A 162 1.77 -11.97 7.33
CA ILE A 162 2.34 -10.76 6.71
C ILE A 162 3.29 -11.13 5.57
N TRP A 163 4.06 -12.22 5.72
CA TRP A 163 4.90 -12.74 4.65
C TRP A 163 4.10 -13.30 3.47
N LEU A 164 3.02 -14.03 3.73
CA LEU A 164 2.12 -14.54 2.69
C LEU A 164 1.43 -13.39 1.94
N LEU A 165 1.00 -12.36 2.68
CA LEU A 165 0.46 -11.13 2.11
C LEU A 165 1.49 -10.45 1.20
N PHE A 166 2.73 -10.27 1.68
CA PHE A 166 3.81 -9.69 0.89
C PHE A 166 4.09 -10.50 -0.37
N GLY A 167 4.22 -11.83 -0.26
CA GLY A 167 4.46 -12.71 -1.40
C GLY A 167 3.35 -12.67 -2.44
N PHE A 168 2.08 -12.61 -2.00
CA PHE A 168 0.95 -12.43 -2.90
C PHE A 168 1.00 -11.09 -3.63
N VAL A 169 1.23 -9.99 -2.91
CA VAL A 169 1.32 -8.63 -3.49
C VAL A 169 2.44 -8.57 -4.52
N VAL A 170 3.63 -9.07 -4.17
CA VAL A 170 4.78 -9.13 -5.08
C VAL A 170 4.45 -9.92 -6.34
N SER A 171 3.90 -11.13 -6.20
CA SER A 171 3.58 -11.99 -7.35
C SER A 171 2.54 -11.34 -8.27
N ASN A 172 1.47 -10.80 -7.70
CA ASN A 172 0.40 -10.14 -8.46
C ASN A 172 0.90 -8.90 -9.21
N LEU A 173 1.72 -8.08 -8.55
CA LEU A 173 2.27 -6.85 -9.14
C LEU A 173 3.33 -7.13 -10.19
N ILE A 174 4.17 -8.17 -10.00
CA ILE A 174 5.14 -8.58 -11.03
C ILE A 174 4.41 -9.05 -12.28
N PHE A 175 3.39 -9.87 -12.14
CA PHE A 175 2.58 -10.33 -13.27
C PHE A 175 1.92 -9.16 -14.01
N ALA A 176 1.27 -8.26 -13.27
CA ALA A 176 0.64 -7.07 -13.84
C ALA A 176 1.65 -6.14 -14.53
N ALA A 177 2.85 -5.99 -13.96
CA ALA A 177 3.93 -5.19 -14.53
C ALA A 177 4.46 -5.80 -15.84
N ALA A 178 4.64 -7.12 -15.90
CA ALA A 178 5.11 -7.81 -17.09
C ALA A 178 4.14 -7.62 -18.26
N GLU A 179 2.84 -7.79 -18.03
CA GLU A 179 1.81 -7.53 -19.05
C GLU A 179 1.80 -6.06 -19.49
N THR A 180 1.92 -5.13 -18.54
CA THR A 180 1.96 -3.69 -18.84
C THR A 180 3.19 -3.33 -19.67
N HIS A 181 4.36 -3.86 -19.32
CA HIS A 181 5.60 -3.64 -20.06
C HIS A 181 5.53 -4.21 -21.48
N ARG A 182 5.03 -5.44 -21.64
CA ARG A 182 4.80 -6.06 -22.95
C ARG A 182 3.85 -5.21 -23.81
N TRP A 183 2.79 -4.70 -23.20
CA TRP A 183 1.85 -3.81 -23.89
C TRP A 183 2.53 -2.51 -24.36
N TYR A 184 3.39 -1.88 -23.53
CA TYR A 184 4.15 -0.70 -23.93
C TYR A 184 5.07 -0.96 -25.11
N LEU A 185 5.82 -2.07 -25.10
CA LEU A 185 6.71 -2.47 -26.20
C LEU A 185 5.96 -2.72 -27.52
N GLN A 186 4.74 -3.27 -27.45
CA GLN A 186 3.91 -3.50 -28.64
C GLN A 186 3.21 -2.23 -29.14
N LYS A 187 2.94 -1.28 -28.24
CA LYS A 187 2.17 -0.06 -28.54
C LYS A 187 3.05 1.07 -29.08
N PHE A 188 4.29 1.18 -28.61
CA PHE A 188 5.19 2.28 -28.95
C PHE A 188 6.47 1.76 -29.60
N ASP A 189 6.66 2.07 -30.88
CA ASP A 189 7.88 1.70 -31.61
C ASP A 189 9.14 2.35 -31.02
N ASN A 190 9.00 3.52 -30.39
CA ASN A 190 10.08 4.29 -29.77
C ASN A 190 10.15 4.10 -28.24
N TYR A 191 9.68 2.97 -27.69
CA TYR A 191 9.76 2.74 -26.25
C TYR A 191 11.22 2.54 -25.78
N PRO A 192 11.65 3.15 -24.66
CA PRO A 192 13.03 3.02 -24.19
C PRO A 192 13.41 1.58 -23.84
N SER A 193 14.41 1.04 -24.52
CA SER A 193 14.87 -0.36 -24.35
C SER A 193 15.64 -0.61 -23.05
N ASN A 194 16.06 0.45 -22.36
CA ASN A 194 16.75 0.39 -21.07
C ASN A 194 15.80 0.19 -19.87
N ARG A 195 14.48 0.35 -20.07
CA ARG A 195 13.48 0.19 -19.01
C ARG A 195 13.15 -1.28 -18.78
N VAL A 196 13.13 -1.70 -17.52
CA VAL A 196 12.65 -3.03 -17.14
C VAL A 196 11.16 -3.00 -16.74
N ALA A 197 10.53 -4.17 -16.59
CA ALA A 197 9.13 -4.23 -16.21
C ALA A 197 8.86 -3.72 -14.77
N ILE A 198 9.61 -4.24 -13.78
CA ILE A 198 9.42 -3.90 -12.36
C ILE A 198 10.66 -4.11 -11.48
N ILE A 199 11.32 -5.28 -11.54
CA ILE A 199 12.55 -5.53 -10.78
C ILE A 199 13.74 -5.33 -11.73
N PRO A 200 14.63 -4.35 -11.47
CA PRO A 200 15.89 -4.30 -12.21
C PRO A 200 16.66 -5.60 -11.98
N PHE A 201 17.14 -6.22 -13.07
CA PHE A 201 17.95 -7.45 -13.10
C PHE A 201 17.22 -8.81 -13.04
N VAL A 202 15.89 -8.85 -13.17
CA VAL A 202 15.17 -10.11 -13.42
C VAL A 202 14.54 -10.04 -14.81
N CYS A 203 15.05 -10.86 -15.72
CA CYS A 203 14.66 -10.97 -17.13
C CYS A 203 13.29 -11.65 -17.29
#